data_AF-A0A942CV08-F1
#
_entry.id   AF-A0A942CV08-F1
#
_cell.length_a   1.000
_cell.length_b   1.000
_cell.length_c   1.000
_cell.angle_alpha   90.00
_cell.angle_beta   90.00
_cell.angle_gamma   90.00
#
_symmetry.space_group_name_H-M   'P 1'
#
loop_
_entity.id
_entity.type
_entity.pdbx_description
1 polymer ?
#
loop_
_entity_poly.entity_id
_entity_poly.type
_entity_poly.pdbx_seq_one_letter_code
_entity_poly.pdbx_strand_id
1 'polypeptide(L)'
;MANGKIGLRMGMILAAMLVLIIAAPTSRAQTSGIAGKYQCTQVRVHGKVKPCSSAQLNLKADGHFELRGWEGDYSVTGTYVELSDKTVKSKAKLEPGYKLIFKYQGKDGVVEVTYERRQSAPANEALS
;
A
#
# COMPACT_ATOMS: atom_id res chain seq x y z
N MET A 1 -17.91 54.03 47.51
CA MET A 1 -17.40 52.69 47.88
C MET A 1 -17.84 51.68 46.82
N ALA A 2 -16.92 50.77 46.45
CA ALA A 2 -17.05 49.54 45.66
C ALA A 2 -17.37 49.61 44.15
N ASN A 3 -16.29 49.45 43.38
CA ASN A 3 -16.21 49.19 41.94
C ASN A 3 -16.73 47.79 41.56
N GLY A 4 -17.61 47.71 40.55
CA GLY A 4 -18.11 46.45 39.99
C GLY A 4 -17.18 45.84 38.96
N LYS A 5 -16.52 44.73 39.30
CA LYS A 5 -15.76 43.88 38.37
C LYS A 5 -16.72 42.99 37.57
N ILE A 6 -17.25 43.50 36.46
CA ILE A 6 -17.98 42.70 35.46
C ILE A 6 -17.16 42.75 34.17
N GLY A 7 -16.17 41.88 34.07
CA GLY A 7 -15.25 41.92 32.93
C GLY A 7 -14.25 40.79 32.96
N LEU A 8 -14.67 39.56 33.25
CA LEU A 8 -13.74 38.41 33.16
C LEU A 8 -14.47 37.06 33.12
N ARG A 9 -15.49 36.89 32.26
CA ARG A 9 -16.12 35.55 32.08
C ARG A 9 -16.42 35.14 30.64
N MET A 10 -16.10 35.98 29.63
CA MET A 10 -16.67 35.80 28.28
C MET A 10 -15.65 35.74 27.14
N GLY A 11 -14.38 35.39 27.38
CA GLY A 11 -13.34 35.44 26.34
C GLY A 11 -12.40 34.23 26.27
N MET A 12 -12.60 33.19 27.07
CA MET A 12 -11.61 32.13 27.26
C MET A 12 -12.16 30.71 27.05
N ILE A 13 -13.23 30.56 26.25
CA ILE A 13 -13.78 29.24 25.90
C ILE A 13 -13.79 29.00 24.38
N LEU A 14 -13.64 30.05 23.56
CA LEU A 14 -13.63 29.93 22.08
C LEU A 14 -12.25 29.65 21.47
N ALA A 15 -11.15 29.88 22.20
CA ALA A 15 -9.79 29.65 21.66
C ALA A 15 -9.29 28.19 21.81
N ALA A 16 -9.95 27.36 22.63
CA ALA A 16 -9.51 25.99 22.90
C ALA A 16 -10.01 24.95 21.88
N MET A 17 -11.00 25.30 21.04
CA MET A 17 -11.58 24.36 20.07
C MET A 17 -10.84 24.29 18.73
N LEU A 18 -9.91 25.22 18.43
CA LEU A 18 -9.22 25.26 17.13
C LEU A 18 -7.90 24.49 17.09
N VAL A 19 -7.36 24.06 18.24
CA VAL A 19 -6.02 23.43 18.34
C VAL A 19 -6.08 21.89 18.29
N LEU A 20 -7.28 21.29 18.27
CA LEU A 20 -7.43 19.82 18.28
C LEU A 20 -7.48 19.17 16.88
N ILE A 21 -7.48 19.95 15.80
CA ILE A 21 -7.61 19.39 14.42
C ILE A 21 -6.23 19.11 13.78
N ILE A 22 -5.13 19.59 14.37
CA ILE A 22 -3.78 19.45 13.75
C ILE A 22 -3.09 18.13 14.14
N ALA A 23 -3.66 17.35 15.05
CA ALA A 23 -3.12 16.08 15.51
C ALA A 23 -4.01 14.89 15.12
N ALA A 24 -4.64 14.94 13.93
CA ALA A 24 -5.16 13.72 13.34
C ALA A 24 -3.94 12.82 13.04
N PRO A 25 -3.78 11.65 13.67
CA PRO A 25 -2.80 10.69 13.19
C PRO A 25 -3.17 10.42 11.75
N THR A 26 -2.24 10.65 10.83
CA THR A 26 -2.36 10.13 9.47
C THR A 26 -2.51 8.63 9.61
N SER A 27 -3.76 8.15 9.59
CA SER A 27 -4.09 6.73 9.52
C SER A 27 -3.32 6.19 8.32
N ARG A 28 -2.18 5.55 8.58
CA ARG A 28 -1.53 4.65 7.62
C ARG A 28 -2.56 3.56 7.38
N ALA A 29 -3.30 3.71 6.30
CA ALA A 29 -4.36 2.80 5.88
C ALA A 29 -3.77 1.39 5.80
N GLN A 30 -4.18 0.53 6.74
CA GLN A 30 -4.21 -0.93 6.70
C GLN A 30 -3.24 -1.61 5.70
N THR A 31 -1.94 -1.32 5.79
CA THR A 31 -0.92 -1.94 4.93
C THR A 31 -0.55 -3.35 5.38
N SER A 32 -0.93 -3.75 6.59
CA SER A 32 -0.54 -5.05 7.16
C SER A 32 -1.18 -6.24 6.46
N GLY A 33 -2.37 -6.09 5.85
CA GLY A 33 -3.12 -7.22 5.27
C GLY A 33 -2.46 -7.84 4.02
N ILE A 34 -1.83 -7.01 3.19
CA ILE A 34 -1.25 -7.43 1.91
C ILE A 34 0.28 -7.53 1.91
N ALA A 35 0.94 -7.17 3.01
CA ALA A 35 2.39 -7.31 3.11
C ALA A 35 2.81 -8.78 2.90
N GLY A 36 3.84 -9.03 2.11
CA GLY A 36 4.31 -10.39 1.85
C GLY A 36 5.20 -10.50 0.62
N LYS A 37 5.65 -11.72 0.38
CA LYS A 37 6.45 -12.10 -0.78
C LYS A 37 5.53 -12.60 -1.89
N TYR A 38 5.63 -12.01 -3.06
CA TYR A 38 4.79 -12.28 -4.21
C TYR A 38 5.64 -12.82 -5.36
N GLN A 39 5.35 -14.04 -5.81
CA GLN A 39 6.05 -14.67 -6.92
C GLN A 39 5.35 -14.32 -8.23
N CYS A 40 6.11 -13.97 -9.27
CA CYS A 40 5.54 -13.87 -10.60
C CYS A 40 5.15 -15.27 -11.09
N THR A 41 3.88 -15.50 -11.39
CA THR A 41 3.38 -16.83 -11.79
C THR A 41 3.04 -16.88 -13.27
N GLN A 42 2.45 -15.81 -13.80
CA GLN A 42 1.94 -15.77 -15.16
C GLN A 42 2.22 -14.43 -15.83
N VAL A 43 2.48 -14.51 -17.13
CA VAL A 43 2.46 -13.37 -18.04
C VAL A 43 1.51 -13.67 -19.20
N ARG A 44 0.62 -12.73 -19.51
CA ARG A 44 -0.27 -12.81 -20.65
C ARG A 44 0.10 -11.73 -21.65
N VAL A 45 0.40 -12.16 -22.88
CA VAL A 45 0.78 -11.30 -24.00
C VAL A 45 -0.10 -11.69 -25.19
N HIS A 46 -0.89 -10.75 -25.71
CA HIS A 46 -1.93 -11.02 -26.73
C HIS A 46 -2.88 -12.16 -26.36
N GLY A 47 -3.34 -12.20 -25.11
CA GLY A 47 -4.23 -13.27 -24.63
C GLY A 47 -3.54 -14.62 -24.40
N LYS A 48 -2.31 -14.83 -24.88
CA LYS A 48 -1.54 -16.06 -24.64
C LYS A 48 -0.88 -16.00 -23.28
N VAL A 49 -1.16 -16.97 -22.42
CA VAL A 49 -0.60 -17.09 -21.08
C VAL A 49 0.69 -17.94 -21.14
N LYS A 50 1.73 -17.47 -20.46
CA LYS A 50 3.00 -18.18 -20.28
C LYS A 50 3.43 -18.14 -18.81
N PRO A 51 4.20 -19.13 -18.33
CA PRO A 51 4.80 -19.07 -17.01
C PRO A 51 5.72 -17.84 -16.91
N CYS A 52 5.71 -17.20 -15.76
CA CYS A 52 6.58 -16.07 -15.47
C CYS A 52 7.78 -16.49 -14.62
N SER A 53 8.97 -16.00 -14.98
CA SER A 53 10.22 -16.20 -14.22
C SER A 53 10.84 -14.88 -13.77
N SER A 54 10.04 -13.81 -13.69
CA SER A 54 10.50 -12.51 -13.20
C SER A 54 10.83 -12.55 -11.71
N ALA A 55 11.60 -11.55 -11.27
CA ALA A 55 11.97 -11.40 -9.86
C ALA A 55 10.73 -11.32 -8.96
N GLN A 56 10.89 -11.75 -7.71
CA GLN A 56 9.86 -11.67 -6.69
C GLN A 56 9.59 -10.20 -6.31
N LEU A 57 8.31 -9.87 -6.10
CA LEU A 57 7.87 -8.62 -5.49
C LEU A 57 7.78 -8.81 -3.97
N ASN A 58 8.40 -7.94 -3.19
CA ASN A 58 8.28 -7.93 -1.73
C ASN A 58 7.51 -6.69 -1.30
N LEU A 59 6.36 -6.87 -0.64
CA LEU A 59 5.62 -5.79 0.00
C LEU A 59 5.87 -5.84 1.51
N LYS A 60 6.53 -4.83 2.07
CA LYS A 60 6.87 -4.74 3.49
C LYS A 60 5.70 -4.14 4.28
N ALA A 61 5.58 -4.50 5.56
CA ALA A 61 4.47 -4.04 6.40
C ALA A 61 4.51 -2.53 6.72
N ASP A 62 5.66 -1.90 6.55
CA ASP A 62 5.89 -0.47 6.75
C ASP A 62 5.40 0.40 5.57
N GLY A 63 4.98 -0.21 4.47
CA GLY A 63 4.57 0.47 3.24
C GLY A 63 5.64 0.53 2.15
N HIS A 64 6.82 -0.06 2.35
CA HIS A 64 7.85 -0.14 1.31
C HIS A 64 7.70 -1.38 0.41
N PHE A 65 8.19 -1.29 -0.83
CA PHE A 65 8.29 -2.45 -1.72
C PHE A 65 9.68 -2.61 -2.34
N GLU A 66 9.98 -3.83 -2.78
CA GLU A 66 11.18 -4.18 -3.55
C GLU A 66 10.79 -5.10 -4.72
N LEU A 67 11.21 -4.76 -5.93
CA LEU A 67 10.98 -5.54 -7.15
C LEU A 67 12.13 -5.35 -8.14
N ARG A 68 12.98 -6.37 -8.32
CA ARG A 68 14.07 -6.34 -9.33
C ARG A 68 14.96 -5.09 -9.26
N GLY A 69 15.34 -4.67 -8.06
CA GLY A 69 16.16 -3.45 -7.85
C GLY A 69 15.38 -2.13 -8.00
N TRP A 70 14.07 -2.20 -8.26
CA TRP A 70 13.16 -1.08 -8.13
C TRP A 70 12.56 -1.10 -6.71
N GLU A 71 12.69 0.00 -6.00
CA GLU A 71 12.27 0.13 -4.60
C GLU A 71 11.56 1.47 -4.41
N GLY A 72 10.60 1.48 -3.48
CA GLY A 72 9.83 2.68 -3.19
C GLY A 72 8.74 2.39 -2.18
N ASP A 73 7.66 3.15 -2.26
CA ASP A 73 6.51 3.06 -1.38
C ASP A 73 5.33 2.46 -2.15
N TYR A 74 4.47 1.74 -1.44
CA TYR A 74 3.19 1.30 -1.98
C TYR A 74 2.02 1.79 -1.13
N SER A 75 0.90 1.99 -1.82
CA SER A 75 -0.38 2.34 -1.19
C SER A 75 -1.49 1.48 -1.74
N VAL A 76 -2.52 1.27 -0.92
CA VAL A 76 -3.70 0.48 -1.28
C VAL A 76 -4.91 1.40 -1.32
N THR A 77 -5.58 1.45 -2.48
CA THR A 77 -6.82 2.23 -2.66
C THR A 77 -7.88 1.34 -3.29
N GLY A 78 -8.86 0.91 -2.50
CA GLY A 78 -9.89 -0.03 -2.93
C GLY A 78 -9.26 -1.35 -3.39
N THR A 79 -9.55 -1.75 -4.63
CA THR A 79 -9.00 -2.98 -5.25
C THR A 79 -7.71 -2.74 -6.02
N TYR A 80 -6.96 -1.69 -5.70
CA TYR A 80 -5.72 -1.36 -6.39
C TYR A 80 -4.57 -1.15 -5.42
N VAL A 81 -3.40 -1.65 -5.82
CA VAL A 81 -2.12 -1.38 -5.18
C VAL A 81 -1.33 -0.50 -6.14
N GLU A 82 -0.93 0.67 -5.68
CA GLU A 82 0.00 1.55 -6.41
C GLU A 82 1.40 1.36 -5.82
N LEU A 83 2.36 1.02 -6.67
CA LEU A 83 3.79 1.03 -6.38
C LEU A 83 4.37 2.32 -6.96
N SER A 84 5.12 3.07 -6.16
CA SER A 84 5.70 4.34 -6.60
C SER A 84 7.08 4.59 -6.02
N ASP A 85 7.98 5.13 -6.83
CA ASP A 85 9.19 5.80 -6.35
C ASP A 85 9.16 7.28 -6.77
N LYS A 86 10.32 7.95 -6.76
CA LYS A 86 10.43 9.37 -7.15
C LYS A 86 10.11 9.66 -8.63
N THR A 87 10.12 8.64 -9.49
CA THR A 87 10.11 8.77 -10.95
C THR A 87 9.03 7.92 -11.63
N VAL A 88 8.72 6.75 -11.08
CA VAL A 88 7.86 5.73 -11.68
C VAL A 88 6.67 5.46 -10.77
N LYS A 89 5.49 5.34 -11.38
CA LYS A 89 4.28 4.84 -10.73
C LYS A 89 3.73 3.66 -11.53
N SER A 90 3.40 2.59 -10.84
CA SER A 90 2.81 1.38 -11.42
C SER A 90 1.63 0.94 -10.59
N LYS A 91 0.51 0.65 -11.25
CA LYS A 91 -0.74 0.26 -10.59
C LYS A 91 -1.07 -1.20 -10.90
N ALA A 92 -1.28 -1.99 -9.85
CA ALA A 92 -1.77 -3.35 -9.92
C ALA A 92 -3.21 -3.43 -9.41
N LYS A 93 -4.02 -4.28 -10.04
CA LYS A 93 -5.31 -4.69 -9.46
C LYS A 93 -5.05 -5.76 -8.40
N LEU A 94 -5.61 -5.57 -7.22
CA LEU A 94 -5.66 -6.56 -6.15
C LEU A 94 -6.90 -7.43 -6.34
N GLU A 95 -6.66 -8.70 -6.63
CA GLU A 95 -7.69 -9.74 -6.75
C GLU A 95 -7.71 -10.63 -5.49
N PRO A 96 -8.81 -11.38 -5.25
CA PRO A 96 -8.92 -12.32 -4.14
C PRO A 96 -7.75 -13.32 -4.08
N GLY A 97 -7.42 -13.78 -2.87
CA GLY A 97 -6.30 -14.69 -2.66
C GLY A 97 -4.93 -14.01 -2.76
N TYR A 98 -4.88 -12.67 -2.56
CA TYR A 98 -3.65 -11.89 -2.63
C TYR A 98 -2.93 -12.03 -3.98
N LYS A 99 -3.67 -11.81 -5.06
CA LYS A 99 -3.13 -11.77 -6.41
C LYS A 99 -3.02 -10.32 -6.88
N LEU A 100 -1.87 -9.96 -7.44
CA LEU A 100 -1.60 -8.64 -7.99
C LEU A 100 -1.46 -8.76 -9.50
N ILE A 101 -2.33 -8.07 -10.24
CA ILE A 101 -2.31 -8.06 -11.71
C ILE A 101 -1.84 -6.69 -12.17
N PHE A 102 -0.63 -6.64 -12.71
CA PHE A 102 -0.09 -5.47 -13.39
C PHE A 102 -0.51 -5.50 -14.85
N LYS A 103 -0.90 -4.34 -15.39
CA LYS A 103 -1.29 -4.20 -16.79
C LYS A 103 -0.60 -2.99 -17.40
N TYR A 104 0.11 -3.20 -18.49
CA TYR A 104 0.81 -2.13 -19.21
C TYR A 104 0.87 -2.38 -20.71
N GLN A 105 1.15 -1.34 -21.50
CA GLN A 105 1.44 -1.48 -22.92
C GLN A 105 2.89 -1.88 -23.16
N GLY A 106 3.11 -3.07 -23.71
CA GLY A 106 4.38 -3.49 -24.27
C GLY A 106 4.49 -3.20 -25.77
N LYS A 107 5.61 -3.61 -26.37
CA LYS A 107 5.85 -3.47 -27.82
C LYS A 107 4.83 -4.24 -28.65
N ASP A 108 4.51 -5.45 -28.22
CA ASP A 108 3.61 -6.31 -28.96
C ASP A 108 2.15 -5.97 -28.65
N GLY A 109 1.82 -5.50 -27.44
CA GLY A 109 0.46 -5.10 -27.09
C GLY A 109 0.25 -5.06 -25.60
N VAL A 110 -0.98 -5.30 -25.16
CA VAL A 110 -1.33 -5.32 -23.74
C VAL A 110 -0.63 -6.51 -23.08
N VAL A 111 0.16 -6.22 -22.07
CA VAL A 111 0.83 -7.21 -21.23
C VAL A 111 0.18 -7.19 -19.85
N GLU A 112 -0.24 -8.36 -19.39
CA GLU A 112 -0.71 -8.58 -18.01
C GLU A 112 0.27 -9.49 -17.27
N VAL A 113 0.75 -9.07 -16.12
CA VAL A 113 1.67 -9.83 -15.28
C VAL A 113 1.01 -10.12 -13.95
N THR A 114 0.93 -11.40 -13.58
CA THR A 114 0.29 -11.86 -12.35
C THR A 114 1.35 -12.27 -11.34
N TYR A 115 1.20 -11.69 -10.15
CA TYR A 115 1.99 -12.00 -8.97
C TYR A 115 1.08 -12.60 -7.90
N GLU A 116 1.47 -13.73 -7.33
CA GLU A 116 0.71 -14.41 -6.28
C GLU A 116 1.51 -14.47 -4.99
N ARG A 117 0.86 -14.20 -3.85
CA ARG A 117 1.51 -14.27 -2.54
C ARG A 117 1.96 -15.70 -2.26
N ARG A 118 3.25 -15.89 -2.00
CA ARG A 118 3.77 -17.17 -1.49
C ARG A 118 3.22 -17.36 -0.08
N GLN A 119 2.40 -18.37 0.12
CA GLN A 119 2.14 -18.87 1.47
C GLN A 119 3.45 -19.51 1.94
N SER A 120 4.02 -19.01 3.03
CA SER A 120 5.08 -19.75 3.72
C SER A 120 4.55 -21.15 4.01
N ALA A 121 5.32 -22.19 3.72
CA ALA A 121 5.00 -23.52 4.22
C ALA A 121 4.77 -23.45 5.75
N PRO A 122 3.83 -24.22 6.32
CA PRO A 122 3.70 -24.31 7.76
C PRO A 122 5.05 -24.70 8.38
N ALA A 123 5.33 -24.14 9.56
CA ALA A 123 6.59 -24.33 10.30
C ALA A 123 6.65 -25.73 10.94
N ASN A 124 6.54 -26.80 10.14
CA ASN A 124 6.62 -28.19 10.60
C ASN A 124 7.66 -29.03 9.83
N GLU A 125 8.63 -28.40 9.18
CA GLU A 125 9.79 -29.07 8.54
C GLU A 125 11.14 -28.47 9.03
N ALA A 126 11.26 -28.18 10.32
CA ALA A 126 12.53 -27.76 10.93
C ALA A 126 12.93 -28.59 12.17
N LEU A 127 12.29 -29.74 12.39
CA LEU A 127 12.69 -30.71 13.41
C LEU A 127 12.64 -32.13 12.82
N SER A 128 13.71 -32.54 12.17
CA SER A 128 14.04 -33.94 11.90
C SER A 128 15.55 -34.11 11.99
#